data_AF-A0A847XLS0-F1
#
_entry.id   AF-A0A847XLS0-F1
#
_cell.length_a   1.000
_cell.length_b   1.000
_cell.length_c   1.000
_cell.angle_alpha   90.00
_cell.angle_beta   90.00
_cell.angle_gamma   90.00
#
_symmetry.space_group_name_H-M   'P 1'
#
loop_
_entity.id
_entity.type
_entity.pdbx_description
1 polymer ?
#
loop_
_entity_poly.entity_id
_entity_poly.type
_entity_poly.pdbx_seq_one_letter_code
_entity_poly.pdbx_strand_id
1 'polypeptide(L)'
;MAKTVNKPIQLLKGFKDILPEHQAYWDYFLYEAERIIINYGFKKIDVPVLEQSALYYKGTGKHTDIVTKELYSFEDKGGENVTLRPEFTPGVCRAYIEHGMFNKPQPVKLYTHGPIFRHDNPQSGRYRQFHQLDLEVIGTDSPVIDAQLVIIAYRILEAVGLPPLVHINSIGCPECRAAYVAKLKQYLSSGGHKKLLCETCKERYVKNPLRILDCKEEGCRQVLSEAPQIVDSLCDDCRKHFMQVLEYLDDMGIEYTLDVQLVRGLDYYTRTTFEIFLKEEGNETPIALLGGGRFDGLLEILGGRPTPAAGLAIGIERVINKLREHRPDLQGQENIDIFVAQLGTEARKEGFKLYEKLISEGFRVSESFSKDGLKAQLEKADALHAKFTLIIGQKELMDRTIIVRDMSSGIQEIVNYDKIIPEIKKRLDPNINTIKSYRLESIKIGDKKHDEAQPASLLEPVEHQPRHTDDNINNHEGFSDADYDLEDDEVEDELDDEEEESGLAEETEDSDYDYQYSSKDDL
;
A
#
# COMPACT_ATOMS: atom_id res chain seq x y z
N MET A 1 -35.20 30.05 24.69
CA MET A 1 -34.02 29.22 24.37
C MET A 1 -34.50 28.00 23.62
N ALA A 2 -34.12 27.84 22.34
CA ALA A 2 -34.43 26.62 21.61
C ALA A 2 -33.79 25.44 22.36
N LYS A 3 -34.54 24.37 22.60
CA LYS A 3 -33.98 23.13 23.17
C LYS A 3 -32.96 22.60 22.17
N THR A 4 -31.69 22.71 22.49
CA THR A 4 -30.62 22.02 21.76
C THR A 4 -30.90 20.53 21.89
N VAL A 5 -31.43 19.91 20.84
CA VAL A 5 -31.63 18.47 20.79
C VAL A 5 -30.25 17.87 20.52
N ASN A 6 -29.63 17.30 21.55
CA ASN A 6 -28.38 16.55 21.42
C ASN A 6 -28.64 15.27 20.61
N LYS A 7 -28.54 15.37 19.28
CA LYS A 7 -28.52 14.20 18.39
C LYS A 7 -27.10 13.61 18.37
N PRO A 8 -26.94 12.28 18.36
CA PRO A 8 -25.63 11.67 18.19
C PRO A 8 -25.07 12.02 16.81
N ILE A 9 -23.83 12.51 16.78
CA ILE A 9 -23.11 12.80 15.53
C ILE A 9 -22.91 11.47 14.78
N GLN A 10 -23.17 11.48 13.48
CA GLN A 10 -23.07 10.30 12.61
C GLN A 10 -21.86 10.43 11.66
N LEU A 11 -21.39 9.28 11.16
CA LEU A 11 -20.36 9.25 10.12
C LEU A 11 -20.84 9.96 8.84
N LEU A 12 -19.88 10.54 8.12
CA LEU A 12 -20.11 11.03 6.77
C LEU A 12 -20.38 9.85 5.82
N LYS A 13 -21.29 10.04 4.87
CA LYS A 13 -21.55 9.03 3.83
C LYS A 13 -20.25 8.70 3.09
N GLY A 14 -19.93 7.41 2.96
CA GLY A 14 -18.72 6.93 2.29
C GLY A 14 -17.45 6.95 3.14
N PHE A 15 -17.55 7.31 4.41
CA PHE A 15 -16.48 7.19 5.41
C PHE A 15 -16.82 6.04 6.36
N LYS A 16 -15.80 5.41 6.97
CA LYS A 16 -15.99 4.27 7.87
C LYS A 16 -14.92 4.25 8.95
N ASP A 17 -15.31 3.74 10.12
CA ASP A 17 -14.37 3.34 11.16
C ASP A 17 -13.84 1.93 10.84
N ILE A 18 -12.54 1.71 11.07
CA ILE A 18 -11.94 0.38 11.05
C ILE A 18 -11.86 -0.09 12.51
N LEU A 19 -12.83 -0.89 12.91
CA LEU A 19 -12.98 -1.37 14.28
C LEU A 19 -11.94 -2.45 14.64
N PRO A 20 -11.64 -2.67 15.94
CA PRO A 20 -10.62 -3.64 16.39
C PRO A 20 -10.76 -5.05 15.78
N GLU A 21 -11.99 -5.56 15.67
CA GLU A 21 -12.30 -6.87 15.08
C GLU A 21 -11.94 -6.98 13.58
N HIS A 22 -11.73 -5.85 12.92
CA HIS A 22 -11.33 -5.78 11.53
C HIS A 22 -9.81 -5.62 11.37
N GLN A 23 -9.10 -5.14 12.39
CA GLN A 23 -7.68 -4.79 12.30
C GLN A 23 -6.78 -5.98 11.98
N ALA A 24 -7.14 -7.21 12.40
CA ALA A 24 -6.34 -8.40 12.11
C ALA A 24 -6.07 -8.61 10.61
N TYR A 25 -7.04 -8.31 9.74
CA TYR A 25 -6.87 -8.39 8.29
C TYR A 25 -5.96 -7.28 7.74
N TRP A 26 -6.08 -6.07 8.31
CA TRP A 26 -5.24 -4.93 7.94
C TRP A 26 -3.78 -5.19 8.31
N ASP A 27 -3.54 -5.57 9.56
CA ASP A 27 -2.21 -5.88 10.09
C ASP A 27 -1.56 -7.01 9.31
N TYR A 28 -2.29 -8.09 9.02
CA TYR A 28 -1.78 -9.22 8.22
C TYR A 28 -1.37 -8.78 6.81
N PHE A 29 -2.25 -8.08 6.09
CA PHE A 29 -1.95 -7.62 4.73
C PHE A 29 -0.76 -6.66 4.71
N LEU A 30 -0.77 -5.64 5.58
CA LEU A 30 0.30 -4.63 5.63
C LEU A 30 1.65 -5.26 6.01
N TYR A 31 1.66 -6.18 6.97
CA TYR A 31 2.87 -6.91 7.36
C TYR A 31 3.47 -7.70 6.19
N GLU A 32 2.66 -8.50 5.50
CA GLU A 32 3.14 -9.32 4.38
C GLU A 32 3.61 -8.47 3.20
N ALA A 33 2.84 -7.42 2.87
CA ALA A 33 3.19 -6.50 1.80
C ALA A 33 4.50 -5.75 2.12
N GLU A 34 4.63 -5.13 3.30
CA GLU A 34 5.80 -4.37 3.69
C GLU A 34 7.07 -5.25 3.74
N ARG A 35 6.96 -6.48 4.26
CA ARG A 35 8.05 -7.46 4.26
C ARG A 35 8.58 -7.72 2.85
N ILE A 36 7.70 -7.90 1.87
CA ILE A 36 8.08 -8.13 0.47
C ILE A 36 8.71 -6.85 -0.11
N ILE A 37 8.07 -5.70 0.07
CA ILE A 37 8.48 -4.41 -0.49
C ILE A 37 9.90 -4.02 -0.05
N ILE A 38 10.20 -4.16 1.24
CA ILE A 38 11.52 -3.83 1.81
C ILE A 38 12.61 -4.74 1.21
N ASN A 39 12.32 -6.02 0.95
CA ASN A 39 13.28 -6.94 0.32
C ASN A 39 13.62 -6.56 -1.13
N TYR A 40 12.76 -5.77 -1.81
CA TYR A 40 13.06 -5.19 -3.12
C TYR A 40 13.81 -3.84 -3.06
N GLY A 41 14.19 -3.41 -1.85
CA GLY A 41 15.00 -2.22 -1.61
C GLY A 41 14.21 -0.91 -1.54
N PHE A 42 12.88 -0.97 -1.52
CA PHE A 42 12.05 0.22 -1.37
C PHE A 42 12.21 0.83 0.03
N LYS A 43 12.11 2.16 0.12
CA LYS A 43 12.16 2.92 1.37
C LYS A 43 10.83 3.62 1.62
N LYS A 44 10.40 3.65 2.87
CA LYS A 44 9.14 4.30 3.24
C LYS A 44 9.26 5.80 3.10
N ILE A 45 8.24 6.44 2.56
CA ILE A 45 8.03 7.89 2.58
C ILE A 45 6.61 8.18 3.06
N ASP A 46 6.44 9.25 3.83
CA ASP A 46 5.12 9.76 4.22
C ASP A 46 4.98 11.17 3.65
N VAL A 47 3.97 11.35 2.79
CA VAL A 47 3.62 12.67 2.23
C VAL A 47 2.39 13.23 2.97
N PRO A 48 2.22 14.56 3.04
CA PRO A 48 1.05 15.19 3.64
C PRO A 48 -0.29 14.66 3.09
N VAL A 49 -1.32 14.72 3.93
CA VAL A 49 -2.70 14.42 3.52
C VAL A 49 -3.33 15.61 2.81
N LEU A 50 -2.98 16.82 3.21
CA LEU A 50 -3.48 18.08 2.66
C LEU A 50 -2.32 18.75 1.91
N GLU A 51 -2.53 19.05 0.62
CA GLU A 51 -1.52 19.61 -0.28
C GLU A 51 -2.14 20.75 -1.10
N GLN A 52 -1.31 21.58 -1.73
CA GLN A 52 -1.79 22.62 -2.64
C GLN A 52 -2.63 21.99 -3.77
N SER A 53 -3.80 22.56 -4.06
CA SER A 53 -4.72 22.01 -5.05
C SER A 53 -4.09 21.92 -6.45
N ALA A 54 -3.19 22.86 -6.77
CA ALA A 54 -2.45 22.89 -8.03
C ALA A 54 -1.65 21.58 -8.29
N LEU A 55 -1.21 20.88 -7.24
CA LEU A 55 -0.50 19.61 -7.34
C LEU A 55 -1.35 18.56 -8.07
N TYR A 56 -2.61 18.40 -7.66
CA TYR A 56 -3.50 17.39 -8.26
C TYR A 56 -4.13 17.86 -9.56
N TYR A 57 -4.41 19.16 -9.69
CA TYR A 57 -4.87 19.72 -10.96
C TYR A 57 -3.87 19.50 -12.10
N LYS A 58 -2.58 19.64 -11.82
CA LYS A 58 -1.50 19.40 -12.79
C LYS A 58 -1.18 17.91 -12.89
N GLY A 59 -0.93 17.25 -11.75
CA GLY A 59 -0.40 15.90 -11.69
C GLY A 59 -1.38 14.83 -12.16
N THR A 60 -2.57 14.76 -11.56
CA THR A 60 -3.58 13.72 -11.83
C THR A 60 -4.17 13.85 -13.25
N GLY A 61 -4.26 15.09 -13.76
CA GLY A 61 -4.72 15.43 -15.10
C GLY A 61 -6.09 16.13 -15.12
N LYS A 62 -6.15 17.27 -15.81
CA LYS A 62 -7.31 18.19 -15.83
C LYS A 62 -8.62 17.59 -16.35
N HIS A 63 -8.56 16.49 -17.10
CA HIS A 63 -9.73 15.86 -17.72
C HIS A 63 -10.15 14.57 -17.04
N THR A 64 -9.51 14.20 -15.94
CA THR A 64 -9.89 13.03 -15.15
C THR A 64 -11.20 13.28 -14.39
N ASP A 65 -11.99 12.23 -14.21
CA ASP A 65 -13.17 12.30 -13.34
C ASP A 65 -12.76 12.69 -11.90
N ILE A 66 -11.56 12.25 -11.45
CA ILE A 66 -10.98 12.64 -10.16
C ILE A 66 -10.89 14.16 -10.03
N VAL A 67 -10.19 14.81 -10.95
CA VAL A 67 -9.97 16.26 -10.91
C VAL A 67 -11.26 17.05 -11.13
N THR A 68 -12.13 16.58 -12.01
CA THR A 68 -13.31 17.34 -12.41
C THR A 68 -14.50 17.21 -11.45
N LYS A 69 -14.57 16.14 -10.65
CA LYS A 69 -15.77 15.82 -9.85
C LYS A 69 -15.48 15.27 -8.45
N GLU A 70 -14.30 14.73 -8.19
CA GLU A 70 -14.07 13.92 -6.99
C GLU A 70 -13.10 14.56 -5.98
N LEU A 71 -12.49 15.70 -6.26
CA LEU A 71 -11.58 16.33 -5.30
C LEU A 71 -12.33 16.90 -4.08
N TYR A 72 -11.74 16.69 -2.90
CA TYR A 72 -12.08 17.43 -1.69
C TYR A 72 -11.16 18.65 -1.58
N SER A 73 -11.54 19.74 -2.25
CA SER A 73 -10.80 21.00 -2.27
C SER A 73 -11.54 22.09 -1.49
N PHE A 74 -10.79 22.94 -0.79
CA PHE A 74 -11.32 24.08 -0.04
C PHE A 74 -10.26 25.16 0.11
N GLU A 75 -10.72 26.38 0.42
CA GLU A 75 -9.85 27.45 0.88
C GLU A 75 -9.58 27.27 2.37
N ASP A 76 -8.30 27.22 2.75
CA ASP A 76 -7.91 27.12 4.15
C ASP A 76 -8.07 28.49 4.86
N LYS A 77 -7.78 28.56 6.16
CA LYS A 77 -7.92 29.82 6.90
C LYS A 77 -6.91 30.90 6.51
N GLY A 78 -5.84 30.53 5.80
CA GLY A 78 -4.85 31.44 5.25
C GLY A 78 -5.20 31.96 3.85
N GLY A 79 -6.30 31.50 3.25
CA GLY A 79 -6.68 31.83 1.88
C GLY A 79 -6.04 30.92 0.83
N GLU A 80 -5.34 29.84 1.24
CA GLU A 80 -4.71 28.91 0.31
C GLU A 80 -5.71 27.87 -0.20
N ASN A 81 -5.69 27.61 -1.51
CA ASN A 81 -6.50 26.56 -2.11
C ASN A 81 -5.83 25.20 -1.90
N VAL A 82 -6.36 24.42 -0.96
CA VAL A 82 -5.83 23.11 -0.56
C VAL A 82 -6.76 21.97 -0.93
N THR A 83 -6.20 20.78 -1.09
CA THR A 83 -6.93 19.57 -1.47
C THR A 83 -6.47 18.38 -0.63
N LEU A 84 -7.42 17.61 -0.10
CA LEU A 84 -7.12 16.30 0.48
C LEU A 84 -6.66 15.37 -0.64
N ARG A 85 -5.54 14.69 -0.45
CA ARG A 85 -4.92 13.86 -1.49
C ARG A 85 -5.89 12.81 -2.05
N PRO A 86 -6.10 12.77 -3.38
CA PRO A 86 -6.90 11.74 -4.04
C PRO A 86 -6.07 10.53 -4.47
N GLU A 87 -4.74 10.61 -4.43
CA GLU A 87 -3.75 9.56 -4.74
C GLU A 87 -2.38 9.98 -4.18
N PHE A 88 -1.40 9.07 -4.15
CA PHE A 88 -0.06 9.36 -3.62
C PHE A 88 0.95 9.82 -4.68
N THR A 89 0.87 9.34 -5.93
CA THR A 89 1.90 9.55 -6.97
C THR A 89 2.34 11.01 -7.12
N PRO A 90 1.42 12.01 -7.25
CA PRO A 90 1.82 13.41 -7.37
C PRO A 90 2.54 13.93 -6.12
N GLY A 91 2.10 13.54 -4.92
CA GLY A 91 2.75 13.91 -3.66
C GLY A 91 4.16 13.32 -3.54
N VAL A 92 4.35 12.07 -3.95
CA VAL A 92 5.67 11.42 -3.99
C VAL A 92 6.58 12.09 -5.00
N CYS A 93 6.08 12.41 -6.20
CA CYS A 93 6.84 13.13 -7.23
C CYS A 93 7.21 14.55 -6.76
N ARG A 94 6.29 15.25 -6.10
CA ARG A 94 6.54 16.57 -5.49
C ARG A 94 7.66 16.49 -4.46
N ALA A 95 7.61 15.50 -3.56
CA ALA A 95 8.67 15.28 -2.56
C ALA A 95 10.02 14.94 -3.20
N TYR A 96 10.03 14.16 -4.29
CA TYR A 96 11.24 13.86 -5.06
C TYR A 96 11.90 15.13 -5.62
N ILE A 97 11.09 16.05 -6.16
CA ILE A 97 11.54 17.33 -6.70
C ILE A 97 12.03 18.25 -5.58
N GLU A 98 11.17 18.50 -4.58
CA GLU A 98 11.41 19.44 -3.48
C GLU A 98 12.66 19.10 -2.67
N HIS A 99 12.93 17.82 -2.44
CA HIS A 99 14.07 17.37 -1.66
C HIS A 99 15.28 16.97 -2.51
N GLY A 100 15.32 17.36 -3.79
CA GLY A 100 16.46 17.13 -4.66
C GLY A 100 16.88 15.67 -4.77
N MET A 101 15.92 14.73 -4.71
CA MET A 101 16.21 13.29 -4.67
C MET A 101 16.87 12.77 -5.94
N PHE A 102 16.86 13.58 -7.00
CA PHE A 102 17.61 13.35 -8.22
C PHE A 102 19.13 13.30 -8.03
N ASN A 103 19.65 13.83 -6.92
CA ASN A 103 21.05 13.75 -6.51
C ASN A 103 21.37 12.47 -5.71
N LYS A 104 20.38 11.65 -5.36
CA LYS A 104 20.58 10.35 -4.69
C LYS A 104 20.95 9.27 -5.71
N PRO A 105 21.50 8.12 -5.25
CA PRO A 105 21.66 6.95 -6.11
C PRO A 105 20.34 6.56 -6.79
N GLN A 106 20.39 6.38 -8.11
CA GLN A 106 19.23 6.07 -8.95
C GLN A 106 19.14 4.56 -9.26
N PRO A 107 17.93 4.03 -9.51
CA PRO A 107 16.65 4.70 -9.31
C PRO A 107 16.27 4.82 -7.83
N VAL A 108 15.49 5.85 -7.49
CA VAL A 108 14.92 6.00 -6.15
C VAL A 108 13.66 5.14 -6.07
N LYS A 109 13.62 4.22 -5.10
CA LYS A 109 12.48 3.31 -4.84
C LYS A 109 11.77 3.70 -3.55
N LEU A 110 10.54 4.19 -3.66
CA LEU A 110 9.75 4.69 -2.54
C LEU A 110 8.45 3.91 -2.40
N TYR A 111 8.02 3.64 -1.17
CA TYR A 111 6.68 3.15 -0.92
C TYR A 111 6.00 3.97 0.18
N THR A 112 4.68 4.01 0.14
CA THR A 112 3.85 4.68 1.14
C THR A 112 2.51 3.99 1.24
N HIS A 113 1.84 4.11 2.37
CA HIS A 113 0.45 3.68 2.48
C HIS A 113 -0.32 4.58 3.44
N GLY A 114 -1.63 4.70 3.23
CA GLY A 114 -2.47 5.52 4.07
C GLY A 114 -3.76 5.95 3.39
N PRO A 115 -4.53 6.84 4.04
CA PRO A 115 -5.83 7.25 3.53
C PRO A 115 -5.68 8.21 2.34
N ILE A 116 -6.62 8.12 1.41
CA ILE A 116 -6.85 9.04 0.31
C ILE A 116 -8.36 9.34 0.18
N PHE A 117 -8.70 10.41 -0.53
CA PHE A 117 -10.03 10.99 -0.52
C PHE A 117 -10.54 11.27 -1.93
N ARG A 118 -11.69 10.68 -2.28
CA ARG A 118 -12.36 10.91 -3.58
C ARG A 118 -13.86 11.00 -3.36
N HIS A 119 -14.50 12.07 -3.81
CA HIS A 119 -15.95 12.28 -3.74
C HIS A 119 -16.71 11.41 -4.78
N ASP A 120 -16.39 10.12 -4.82
CA ASP A 120 -17.10 9.12 -5.64
C ASP A 120 -18.46 8.79 -4.99
N ASN A 121 -19.34 8.18 -5.79
CA ASN A 121 -20.59 7.58 -5.32
C ASN A 121 -20.27 6.28 -4.57
N PRO A 122 -20.52 6.20 -3.25
CA PRO A 122 -20.12 5.03 -2.47
C PRO A 122 -20.85 3.76 -2.92
N GLN A 123 -20.09 2.69 -3.15
CA GLN A 123 -20.55 1.34 -3.50
C GLN A 123 -19.56 0.31 -2.94
N SER A 124 -19.85 -0.99 -3.06
CA SER A 124 -18.93 -2.02 -2.55
C SER A 124 -17.53 -1.84 -3.13
N GLY A 125 -16.51 -1.71 -2.27
CA GLY A 125 -15.11 -1.48 -2.69
C GLY A 125 -14.80 -0.08 -3.24
N ARG A 126 -15.74 0.89 -3.16
CA ARG A 126 -15.53 2.31 -3.46
C ARG A 126 -16.06 3.19 -2.32
N TYR A 127 -15.15 3.84 -1.64
CA TYR A 127 -15.43 4.72 -0.51
C TYR A 127 -14.95 6.13 -0.81
N ARG A 128 -15.41 7.10 -0.01
CA ARG A 128 -14.96 8.49 -0.11
C ARG A 128 -13.66 8.75 0.62
N GLN A 129 -13.44 8.02 1.70
CA GLN A 129 -12.12 7.80 2.29
C GLN A 129 -11.81 6.32 2.17
N PHE A 130 -10.67 6.00 1.57
CA PHE A 130 -10.14 4.64 1.48
C PHE A 130 -8.62 4.68 1.57
N HIS A 131 -7.97 3.52 1.63
CA HIS A 131 -6.53 3.44 1.81
C HIS A 131 -5.87 2.81 0.61
N GLN A 132 -4.70 3.34 0.25
CA GLN A 132 -3.84 2.75 -0.75
C GLN A 132 -2.48 2.42 -0.18
N LEU A 133 -1.82 1.46 -0.81
CA LEU A 133 -0.40 1.17 -0.70
C LEU A 133 0.22 1.40 -2.07
N ASP A 134 1.16 2.33 -2.16
CA ASP A 134 1.73 2.83 -3.40
C ASP A 134 3.24 2.57 -3.41
N LEU A 135 3.76 2.18 -4.57
CA LEU A 135 5.18 1.97 -4.83
C LEU A 135 5.57 2.79 -6.05
N GLU A 136 6.62 3.59 -5.92
CA GLU A 136 7.15 4.44 -6.97
C GLU A 136 8.64 4.16 -7.21
N VAL A 137 9.02 3.99 -8.47
CA VAL A 137 10.41 3.88 -8.92
C VAL A 137 10.69 5.02 -9.88
N ILE A 138 11.53 5.96 -9.45
CA ILE A 138 11.78 7.22 -10.14
C ILE A 138 13.25 7.29 -10.55
N GLY A 139 13.52 7.75 -11.77
CA GLY A 139 14.88 8.00 -12.28
C GLY A 139 15.41 6.95 -13.26
N THR A 140 14.56 6.08 -13.83
CA THR A 140 14.98 5.11 -14.86
C THR A 140 13.87 4.76 -15.84
N ASP A 141 14.24 4.63 -17.11
CA ASP A 141 13.37 4.25 -18.23
C ASP A 141 13.44 2.75 -18.57
N SER A 142 14.13 1.96 -17.75
CA SER A 142 14.38 0.55 -18.04
C SER A 142 13.08 -0.29 -17.92
N PRO A 143 12.74 -1.11 -18.93
CA PRO A 143 11.53 -1.95 -18.92
C PRO A 143 11.54 -3.03 -17.82
N VAL A 144 12.72 -3.40 -17.31
CA VAL A 144 12.82 -4.36 -16.21
C VAL A 144 12.14 -3.87 -14.94
N ILE A 145 12.04 -2.55 -14.75
CA ILE A 145 11.34 -1.95 -13.61
C ILE A 145 9.84 -2.15 -13.72
N ASP A 146 9.27 -1.97 -14.91
CA ASP A 146 7.85 -2.22 -15.17
C ASP A 146 7.49 -3.69 -14.88
N ALA A 147 8.31 -4.64 -15.35
CA ALA A 147 8.14 -6.06 -15.06
C ALA A 147 8.31 -6.36 -13.55
N GLN A 148 9.32 -5.76 -12.90
CA GLN A 148 9.56 -5.92 -11.46
C GLN A 148 8.37 -5.44 -10.63
N LEU A 149 7.74 -4.32 -11.00
CA LEU A 149 6.54 -3.81 -10.33
C LEU A 149 5.36 -4.78 -10.43
N VAL A 150 5.12 -5.37 -11.60
CA VAL A 150 4.11 -6.42 -11.79
C VAL A 150 4.42 -7.64 -10.92
N ILE A 151 5.67 -8.10 -10.90
CA ILE A 151 6.11 -9.25 -10.10
C ILE A 151 5.95 -8.98 -8.59
N ILE A 152 6.30 -7.79 -8.12
CA ILE A 152 6.11 -7.41 -6.71
C ILE A 152 4.62 -7.49 -6.35
N ALA A 153 3.76 -6.88 -7.16
CA ALA A 153 2.32 -6.90 -6.93
C ALA A 153 1.74 -8.32 -6.97
N TYR A 154 2.19 -9.15 -7.92
CA TYR A 154 1.84 -10.57 -8.00
C TYR A 154 2.20 -11.30 -6.70
N ARG A 155 3.45 -11.17 -6.23
CA ARG A 155 3.94 -11.84 -5.02
C ARG A 155 3.27 -11.36 -3.75
N ILE A 156 2.90 -10.08 -3.66
CA ILE A 156 2.14 -9.56 -2.51
C ILE A 156 0.79 -10.28 -2.41
N LEU A 157 0.05 -10.37 -3.52
CA LEU A 157 -1.26 -11.03 -3.54
C LEU A 157 -1.13 -12.54 -3.27
N GLU A 158 -0.15 -13.21 -3.89
CA GLU A 158 0.12 -14.63 -3.65
C GLU A 158 0.45 -14.91 -2.18
N ALA A 159 1.30 -14.09 -1.54
CA ALA A 159 1.70 -14.27 -0.15
C ALA A 159 0.54 -14.15 0.84
N VAL A 160 -0.47 -13.33 0.53
CA VAL A 160 -1.68 -13.22 1.36
C VAL A 160 -2.74 -14.27 1.01
N GLY A 161 -2.45 -15.16 0.06
CA GLY A 161 -3.33 -16.26 -0.34
C GLY A 161 -4.38 -15.87 -1.37
N LEU A 162 -4.14 -14.82 -2.16
CA LEU A 162 -5.03 -14.31 -3.20
C LEU A 162 -4.42 -14.54 -4.60
N PRO A 163 -4.91 -15.53 -5.38
CA PRO A 163 -4.33 -15.87 -6.69
C PRO A 163 -4.45 -14.72 -7.71
N PRO A 164 -3.32 -14.16 -8.20
CA PRO A 164 -3.37 -12.99 -9.08
C PRO A 164 -3.74 -13.34 -10.52
N LEU A 165 -4.49 -12.45 -11.18
CA LEU A 165 -4.74 -12.45 -12.63
C LEU A 165 -4.24 -11.11 -13.20
N VAL A 166 -3.14 -11.14 -13.95
CA VAL A 166 -2.49 -9.94 -14.49
C VAL A 166 -3.07 -9.57 -15.84
N HIS A 167 -3.51 -8.33 -16.02
CA HIS A 167 -3.82 -7.72 -17.30
C HIS A 167 -2.79 -6.64 -17.60
N ILE A 168 -2.22 -6.66 -18.80
CA ILE A 168 -1.14 -5.73 -19.18
C ILE A 168 -1.36 -5.18 -20.59
N ASN A 169 -0.92 -3.93 -20.78
CA ASN A 169 -0.97 -3.22 -22.05
C ASN A 169 0.17 -2.20 -22.15
N SER A 170 0.34 -1.60 -23.33
CA SER A 170 1.13 -0.39 -23.52
C SER A 170 0.34 0.67 -24.27
N ILE A 171 0.25 1.86 -23.68
CA ILE A 171 -0.39 3.03 -24.30
C ILE A 171 0.59 3.91 -25.08
N GLY A 172 1.88 3.54 -25.10
CA GLY A 172 2.94 4.24 -25.82
C GLY A 172 3.28 5.64 -25.30
N CYS A 173 4.09 6.36 -26.05
CA CYS A 173 4.48 7.75 -25.79
C CYS A 173 3.42 8.74 -26.32
N PRO A 174 3.53 10.05 -26.07
CA PRO A 174 2.60 11.06 -26.60
C PRO A 174 2.35 10.96 -28.11
N GLU A 175 3.38 10.65 -28.91
CA GLU A 175 3.28 10.49 -30.37
C GLU A 175 2.46 9.26 -30.76
N CYS A 176 2.69 8.13 -30.08
CA CYS A 176 1.90 6.90 -30.26
C CYS A 176 0.42 7.16 -29.96
N ARG A 177 0.16 7.85 -28.84
CA ARG A 177 -1.20 8.20 -28.41
C ARG A 177 -1.89 9.12 -29.41
N ALA A 178 -1.20 10.12 -29.93
CA ALA A 178 -1.76 11.02 -30.94
C ALA A 178 -2.15 10.27 -32.22
N ALA A 179 -1.26 9.41 -32.72
CA ALA A 179 -1.53 8.58 -33.91
C ALA A 179 -2.71 7.63 -33.68
N TYR A 180 -2.78 6.98 -32.52
CA TYR A 180 -3.87 6.09 -32.17
C TYR A 180 -5.21 6.83 -32.00
N VAL A 181 -5.22 7.97 -31.31
CA VAL A 181 -6.43 8.78 -31.10
C VAL A 181 -7.03 9.24 -32.43
N ALA A 182 -6.21 9.57 -33.42
CA ALA A 182 -6.69 9.89 -34.76
C ALA A 182 -7.45 8.70 -35.39
N LYS A 183 -6.87 7.49 -35.33
CA LYS A 183 -7.51 6.25 -35.81
C LYS A 183 -8.80 5.94 -35.04
N LEU A 184 -8.78 6.04 -33.72
CA LEU A 184 -9.94 5.79 -32.87
C LEU A 184 -11.08 6.78 -33.17
N LYS A 185 -10.77 8.08 -33.31
CA LYS A 185 -11.76 9.09 -33.69
C LYS A 185 -12.36 8.80 -35.07
N GLN A 186 -11.53 8.47 -36.05
CA GLN A 186 -11.99 8.08 -37.39
C GLN A 186 -12.93 6.87 -37.31
N TYR A 187 -12.53 5.81 -36.61
CA TYR A 187 -13.33 4.60 -36.39
C TYR A 187 -14.70 4.91 -35.75
N LEU A 188 -14.72 5.69 -34.66
CA LEU A 188 -15.94 6.04 -33.93
C LEU A 188 -16.85 6.99 -34.73
N SER A 189 -16.29 7.84 -35.58
CA SER A 189 -17.06 8.74 -36.44
C SER A 189 -17.66 8.03 -37.67
N SER A 190 -17.14 6.85 -38.01
CA SER A 190 -17.58 6.04 -39.14
C SER A 190 -18.70 5.07 -38.75
N GLY A 191 -19.44 4.55 -39.73
CA GLY A 191 -20.37 3.41 -39.53
C GLY A 191 -21.57 3.65 -38.60
N GLY A 192 -21.78 4.89 -38.12
CA GLY A 192 -22.81 5.18 -37.12
C GLY A 192 -22.44 4.82 -35.68
N HIS A 193 -21.20 4.40 -35.42
CA HIS A 193 -20.72 3.96 -34.10
C HIS A 193 -20.94 5.00 -33.00
N LYS A 194 -20.74 6.28 -33.31
CA LYS A 194 -20.98 7.39 -32.38
C LYS A 194 -22.41 7.42 -31.79
N LYS A 195 -23.41 6.88 -32.49
CA LYS A 195 -24.81 6.82 -32.00
C LYS A 195 -25.00 5.76 -30.91
N LEU A 196 -24.16 4.72 -30.90
CA LEU A 196 -24.20 3.63 -29.92
C LEU A 196 -23.40 3.95 -28.65
N LEU A 197 -22.57 5.00 -28.69
CA LEU A 197 -21.88 5.50 -27.49
C LEU A 197 -22.87 6.08 -26.48
N CYS A 198 -22.64 5.85 -25.19
CA CYS A 198 -23.35 6.54 -24.12
C CYS A 198 -23.01 8.05 -24.11
N GLU A 199 -23.83 8.86 -23.44
CA GLU A 199 -23.64 10.32 -23.40
C GLU A 199 -22.25 10.72 -22.86
N THR A 200 -21.79 10.07 -21.79
CA THR A 200 -20.44 10.31 -21.26
C THR A 200 -19.34 10.00 -22.27
N CYS A 201 -19.51 8.95 -23.09
CA CYS A 201 -18.53 8.61 -24.14
C CYS A 201 -18.59 9.57 -25.33
N LYS A 202 -19.76 10.16 -25.62
CA LYS A 202 -19.89 11.23 -26.62
C LYS A 202 -19.12 12.49 -26.19
N GLU A 203 -19.11 12.81 -24.90
CA GLU A 203 -18.28 13.89 -24.35
C GLU A 203 -16.78 13.54 -24.38
N ARG A 204 -16.43 12.32 -23.93
CA ARG A 204 -15.04 11.82 -23.94
C ARG A 204 -14.44 11.79 -25.34
N TYR A 205 -15.24 11.53 -26.37
CA TYR A 205 -14.80 11.60 -27.78
C TYR A 205 -14.16 12.94 -28.13
N VAL A 206 -14.60 14.03 -27.51
CA VAL A 206 -14.03 15.36 -27.73
C VAL A 206 -12.84 15.58 -26.78
N LYS A 207 -13.03 15.35 -25.48
CA LYS A 207 -12.08 15.75 -24.43
C LYS A 207 -10.93 14.77 -24.22
N ASN A 208 -11.23 13.48 -24.11
CA ASN A 208 -10.24 12.44 -23.83
C ASN A 208 -10.70 11.09 -24.44
N PRO A 209 -10.44 10.86 -25.74
CA PRO A 209 -10.98 9.72 -26.49
C PRO A 209 -10.52 8.37 -25.96
N LEU A 210 -9.33 8.29 -25.35
CA LEU A 210 -8.82 7.05 -24.78
C LEU A 210 -9.75 6.51 -23.70
N ARG A 211 -10.38 7.37 -22.89
CA ARG A 211 -11.32 6.98 -21.82
C ARG A 211 -12.59 6.31 -22.30
N ILE A 212 -12.83 6.28 -23.62
CA ILE A 212 -13.93 5.51 -24.19
C ILE A 212 -13.63 4.01 -24.06
N LEU A 213 -12.35 3.60 -24.16
CA LEU A 213 -11.94 2.19 -24.11
C LEU A 213 -12.27 1.50 -22.78
N ASP A 214 -12.32 2.24 -21.68
CA ASP A 214 -12.69 1.72 -20.36
C ASP A 214 -14.21 1.75 -20.06
N CYS A 215 -15.04 2.11 -21.05
CA CYS A 215 -16.49 2.18 -20.83
C CYS A 215 -17.11 0.79 -20.65
N LYS A 216 -17.92 0.63 -19.60
CA LYS A 216 -18.61 -0.64 -19.28
C LYS A 216 -20.04 -0.73 -19.83
N GLU A 217 -20.55 0.34 -20.45
CA GLU A 217 -21.88 0.36 -21.08
C GLU A 217 -21.93 -0.59 -22.28
N GLU A 218 -23.01 -1.36 -22.39
CA GLU A 218 -23.15 -2.43 -23.40
C GLU A 218 -22.96 -1.92 -24.83
N GLY A 219 -23.65 -0.83 -25.19
CA GLY A 219 -23.54 -0.21 -26.51
C GLY A 219 -22.12 0.29 -26.83
N CYS A 220 -21.39 0.76 -25.82
CA CYS A 220 -19.99 1.14 -25.98
C CYS A 220 -19.11 -0.09 -26.16
N ARG A 221 -19.26 -1.14 -25.33
CA ARG A 221 -18.46 -2.37 -25.43
C ARG A 221 -18.62 -3.06 -26.78
N GLN A 222 -19.83 -3.09 -27.32
CA GLN A 222 -20.11 -3.65 -28.65
C GLN A 222 -19.36 -2.89 -29.76
N VAL A 223 -19.26 -1.57 -29.65
CA VAL A 223 -18.46 -0.77 -30.61
C VAL A 223 -16.96 -0.98 -30.38
N LEU A 224 -16.52 -1.10 -29.14
CA LEU A 224 -15.09 -1.12 -28.82
C LEU A 224 -14.43 -2.47 -29.08
N SER A 225 -15.21 -3.55 -29.20
CA SER A 225 -14.68 -4.88 -29.54
C SER A 225 -14.00 -4.94 -30.92
N GLU A 226 -14.39 -4.06 -31.83
CA GLU A 226 -13.81 -3.94 -33.18
C GLU A 226 -12.96 -2.66 -33.36
N ALA A 227 -12.69 -1.93 -32.28
CA ALA A 227 -11.86 -0.74 -32.33
C ALA A 227 -10.41 -1.08 -32.73
N PRO A 228 -9.69 -0.16 -33.40
CA PRO A 228 -8.26 -0.34 -33.64
C PRO A 228 -7.54 -0.58 -32.31
N GLN A 229 -6.45 -1.35 -32.33
CA GLN A 229 -5.68 -1.62 -31.12
C GLN A 229 -4.58 -0.58 -30.95
N ILE A 230 -4.36 -0.12 -29.71
CA ILE A 230 -3.32 0.88 -29.41
C ILE A 230 -1.91 0.34 -29.66
N VAL A 231 -1.72 -0.97 -29.44
CA VAL A 231 -0.45 -1.67 -29.65
C VAL A 231 0.04 -1.59 -31.11
N ASP A 232 -0.88 -1.52 -32.09
CA ASP A 232 -0.58 -1.36 -33.51
C ASP A 232 -0.09 0.06 -33.88
N SER A 233 -0.15 0.99 -32.93
CA SER A 233 0.25 2.38 -33.12
C SER A 233 1.50 2.74 -32.31
N LEU A 234 2.16 1.76 -31.70
CA LEU A 234 3.42 1.96 -30.98
C LEU A 234 4.57 2.24 -31.96
N CYS A 235 5.32 3.30 -31.68
CA CYS A 235 6.63 3.52 -32.30
C CYS A 235 7.60 2.40 -31.91
N ASP A 236 8.72 2.30 -32.64
CA ASP A 236 9.68 1.21 -32.46
C ASP A 236 10.23 1.14 -31.03
N ASP A 237 10.51 2.28 -30.40
CA ASP A 237 11.00 2.32 -29.02
C ASP A 237 9.97 1.82 -28.01
N CYS A 238 8.72 2.25 -28.13
CA CYS A 238 7.65 1.81 -27.22
C CYS A 238 7.32 0.31 -27.42
N ARG A 239 7.40 -0.17 -28.67
CA ARG A 239 7.20 -1.59 -29.00
C ARG A 239 8.32 -2.44 -28.41
N LYS A 240 9.57 -2.05 -28.62
CA LYS A 240 10.74 -2.73 -28.07
C LYS A 240 10.71 -2.76 -26.54
N HIS A 241 10.41 -1.62 -25.92
CA HIS A 241 10.25 -1.53 -24.48
C HIS A 241 9.19 -2.52 -23.98
N PHE A 242 8.00 -2.51 -24.59
CA PHE A 242 6.91 -3.38 -24.15
C PHE A 242 7.22 -4.86 -24.36
N MET A 243 7.84 -5.24 -25.49
CA MET A 243 8.30 -6.61 -25.71
C MET A 243 9.26 -7.08 -24.62
N GLN A 244 10.21 -6.24 -24.21
CA GLN A 244 11.14 -6.58 -23.12
C GLN A 244 10.42 -6.75 -21.77
N VAL A 245 9.37 -5.97 -21.49
CA VAL A 245 8.55 -6.20 -20.29
C VAL A 245 7.92 -7.59 -20.32
N LEU A 246 7.33 -7.97 -21.45
CA LEU A 246 6.70 -9.28 -21.61
C LEU A 246 7.72 -10.42 -21.49
N GLU A 247 8.89 -10.29 -22.12
CA GLU A 247 9.99 -11.26 -22.03
C GLU A 247 10.41 -11.50 -20.57
N TYR A 248 10.57 -10.44 -19.75
CA TYR A 248 10.89 -10.61 -18.33
C TYR A 248 9.77 -11.30 -17.54
N LEU A 249 8.50 -11.06 -17.89
CA LEU A 249 7.37 -11.73 -17.24
C LEU A 249 7.32 -13.22 -17.62
N ASP A 250 7.54 -13.53 -18.90
CA ASP A 250 7.61 -14.90 -19.43
C ASP A 250 8.75 -15.68 -18.77
N ASP A 251 9.96 -15.09 -18.68
CA ASP A 251 11.13 -15.70 -18.05
C ASP A 251 10.92 -15.99 -16.56
N MET A 252 10.08 -15.18 -15.89
CA MET A 252 9.72 -15.36 -14.47
C MET A 252 8.50 -16.27 -14.27
N GLY A 253 7.89 -16.78 -15.35
CA GLY A 253 6.71 -17.65 -15.31
C GLY A 253 5.45 -16.94 -14.82
N ILE A 254 5.34 -15.61 -15.00
CA ILE A 254 4.15 -14.84 -14.63
C ILE A 254 3.15 -14.90 -15.77
N GLU A 255 2.01 -15.55 -15.54
CA GLU A 255 0.88 -15.53 -16.48
C GLU A 255 0.24 -14.14 -16.56
N TYR A 256 0.01 -13.63 -17.77
CA TYR A 256 -0.69 -12.38 -18.01
C TYR A 256 -1.62 -12.46 -19.23
N THR A 257 -2.63 -11.60 -19.23
CA THR A 257 -3.53 -11.34 -20.36
C THR A 257 -3.15 -10.02 -21.00
N LEU A 258 -2.94 -10.02 -22.33
CA LEU A 258 -2.78 -8.79 -23.08
C LEU A 258 -4.15 -8.13 -23.30
N ASP A 259 -4.40 -7.03 -22.58
CA ASP A 259 -5.67 -6.31 -22.60
C ASP A 259 -5.52 -5.00 -23.38
N VAL A 260 -5.75 -5.04 -24.69
CA VAL A 260 -5.54 -3.88 -25.59
C VAL A 260 -6.49 -2.70 -25.31
N GLN A 261 -7.56 -2.93 -24.53
CA GLN A 261 -8.52 -1.91 -24.10
C GLN A 261 -8.14 -1.29 -22.76
N LEU A 262 -7.18 -1.90 -22.03
CA LEU A 262 -6.70 -1.39 -20.77
C LEU A 262 -6.05 -0.02 -20.96
N VAL A 263 -6.79 1.01 -20.54
CA VAL A 263 -6.32 2.37 -20.39
C VAL A 263 -6.60 2.79 -18.96
N ARG A 264 -5.67 3.53 -18.36
CA ARG A 264 -5.76 3.86 -16.95
C ARG A 264 -6.55 5.15 -16.71
N GLY A 265 -7.03 5.24 -15.47
CA GLY A 265 -7.85 6.31 -14.95
C GLY A 265 -7.17 7.68 -14.82
N LEU A 266 -5.92 7.82 -15.27
CA LEU A 266 -5.06 8.98 -15.02
C LEU A 266 -4.31 9.34 -16.32
N ASP A 267 -4.20 10.63 -16.62
CA ASP A 267 -3.74 11.07 -17.94
C ASP A 267 -2.21 11.08 -18.07
N TYR A 268 -1.50 10.98 -16.93
CA TYR A 268 -0.04 11.02 -16.85
C TYR A 268 0.66 9.73 -17.31
N TYR A 269 -0.07 8.63 -17.49
CA TYR A 269 0.54 7.36 -17.90
C TYR A 269 1.13 7.42 -19.32
N THR A 270 2.18 6.63 -19.52
CA THR A 270 2.94 6.43 -20.76
C THR A 270 3.45 4.99 -20.82
N ARG A 271 3.64 4.42 -22.01
CA ARG A 271 4.16 3.06 -22.20
C ARG A 271 3.35 2.04 -21.38
N THR A 272 3.99 1.21 -20.55
CA THR A 272 3.36 0.10 -19.83
C THR A 272 2.25 0.56 -18.89
N THR A 273 1.14 -0.17 -18.91
CA THR A 273 0.04 -0.08 -17.95
C THR A 273 -0.42 -1.47 -17.59
N PHE A 274 -0.78 -1.70 -16.33
CA PHE A 274 -1.27 -3.00 -15.88
C PHE A 274 -2.33 -2.86 -14.78
N GLU A 275 -3.17 -3.87 -14.68
CA GLU A 275 -4.11 -4.10 -13.58
C GLU A 275 -3.99 -5.55 -13.12
N ILE A 276 -4.16 -5.80 -11.83
CA ILE A 276 -4.20 -7.16 -11.31
C ILE A 276 -5.54 -7.37 -10.61
N PHE A 277 -6.21 -8.42 -11.05
CA PHE A 277 -7.48 -8.90 -10.54
C PHE A 277 -7.26 -10.15 -9.71
N LEU A 278 -8.31 -10.60 -9.03
CA LEU A 278 -8.32 -11.92 -8.41
C LEU A 278 -8.78 -12.96 -9.42
N LYS A 279 -8.08 -14.10 -9.51
CA LYS A 279 -8.50 -15.24 -10.32
C LYS A 279 -9.65 -15.97 -9.59
N GLU A 280 -10.89 -15.69 -9.97
CA GLU A 280 -12.09 -16.31 -9.38
C GLU A 280 -12.87 -17.14 -10.42
N GLU A 281 -13.52 -18.21 -9.97
CA GLU A 281 -14.45 -18.99 -10.78
C GLU A 281 -15.85 -18.35 -10.73
N GLY A 282 -16.25 -17.60 -11.75
CA GLY A 282 -17.57 -16.96 -11.81
C GLY A 282 -17.77 -15.99 -12.98
N ASN A 283 -19.01 -15.53 -13.17
CA ASN A 283 -19.43 -14.58 -14.23
C ASN A 283 -19.44 -13.11 -13.75
N GLU A 284 -18.97 -12.81 -12.53
CA GLU A 284 -18.92 -11.43 -12.05
C GLU A 284 -17.80 -10.65 -12.75
N THR A 285 -18.04 -9.37 -13.03
CA THR A 285 -17.00 -8.50 -13.60
C THR A 285 -15.91 -8.30 -12.55
N PRO A 286 -14.67 -8.75 -12.79
CA PRO A 286 -13.64 -8.71 -11.78
C PRO A 286 -13.30 -7.25 -11.44
N ILE A 287 -13.22 -6.93 -10.15
CA ILE A 287 -12.79 -5.62 -9.67
C ILE A 287 -11.27 -5.64 -9.53
N ALA A 288 -10.59 -4.68 -10.16
CA ALA A 288 -9.13 -4.55 -10.01
C ALA A 288 -8.75 -4.32 -8.54
N LEU A 289 -7.87 -5.17 -8.02
CA LEU A 289 -7.33 -5.03 -6.67
C LEU A 289 -6.24 -3.95 -6.62
N LEU A 290 -5.49 -3.85 -7.72
CA LEU A 290 -4.43 -2.88 -7.91
C LEU A 290 -4.25 -2.53 -9.38
N GLY A 291 -3.53 -1.45 -9.64
CA GLY A 291 -3.05 -1.16 -10.99
C GLY A 291 -1.88 -0.20 -10.96
N GLY A 292 -1.16 -0.14 -12.07
CA GLY A 292 0.08 0.60 -12.17
C GLY A 292 0.48 0.84 -13.62
N GLY A 293 1.68 1.36 -13.78
CA GLY A 293 2.25 1.68 -15.08
C GLY A 293 3.33 2.74 -14.99
N ARG A 294 3.85 3.09 -16.15
CA ARG A 294 4.91 4.08 -16.35
C ARG A 294 4.32 5.47 -16.61
N PHE A 295 4.99 6.52 -16.16
CA PHE A 295 4.50 7.90 -16.19
C PHE A 295 5.61 8.93 -16.37
N ASP A 296 6.44 8.76 -17.39
CA ASP A 296 7.72 9.47 -17.55
C ASP A 296 7.60 11.01 -17.61
N GLY A 297 6.43 11.54 -17.97
CA GLY A 297 6.18 12.98 -18.07
C GLY A 297 5.71 13.66 -16.77
N LEU A 298 5.35 12.91 -15.73
CA LEU A 298 4.70 13.49 -14.54
C LEU A 298 5.61 14.47 -13.80
N LEU A 299 6.89 14.15 -13.62
CA LEU A 299 7.82 15.01 -12.90
C LEU A 299 8.00 16.37 -13.61
N GLU A 300 8.04 16.37 -14.94
CA GLU A 300 8.12 17.60 -15.73
C GLU A 300 6.83 18.44 -15.62
N ILE A 301 5.66 17.79 -15.66
CA ILE A 301 4.36 18.45 -15.46
C ILE A 301 4.29 19.17 -14.10
N LEU A 302 4.97 18.63 -13.09
CA LEU A 302 5.04 19.19 -11.74
C LEU A 302 6.16 20.24 -11.56
N GLY A 303 6.87 20.60 -12.62
CA GLY A 303 7.93 21.62 -12.60
C GLY A 303 9.32 21.08 -12.27
N GLY A 304 9.51 19.76 -12.25
CA GLY A 304 10.82 19.12 -12.15
C GLY A 304 11.49 18.92 -13.51
N ARG A 305 12.69 18.34 -13.50
CA ARG A 305 13.38 17.92 -14.74
C ARG A 305 12.70 16.69 -15.37
N PRO A 306 12.73 16.50 -16.70
CA PRO A 306 12.25 15.28 -17.35
C PRO A 306 12.91 14.05 -16.70
N THR A 307 12.09 13.20 -16.07
CA THR A 307 12.58 12.08 -15.25
C THR A 307 11.63 10.90 -15.41
N PRO A 308 12.11 9.80 -16.03
CA PRO A 308 11.33 8.58 -16.18
C PRO A 308 10.91 7.99 -14.84
N ALA A 309 9.70 7.44 -14.78
CA ALA A 309 9.17 6.87 -13.54
C ALA A 309 8.08 5.84 -13.81
N ALA A 310 7.96 4.85 -12.92
CA ALA A 310 6.90 3.85 -12.96
C ALA A 310 6.50 3.45 -11.54
N GLY A 311 5.26 3.01 -11.39
CA GLY A 311 4.73 2.67 -10.08
C GLY A 311 3.41 1.93 -10.13
N LEU A 312 2.87 1.67 -8.94
CA LEU A 312 1.58 1.00 -8.76
C LEU A 312 0.91 1.45 -7.47
N ALA A 313 -0.41 1.27 -7.42
CA ALA A 313 -1.22 1.50 -6.23
C ALA A 313 -2.15 0.30 -5.99
N ILE A 314 -2.21 -0.16 -4.74
CA ILE A 314 -3.07 -1.25 -4.27
C ILE A 314 -4.19 -0.66 -3.43
N GLY A 315 -5.44 -0.98 -3.76
CA GLY A 315 -6.59 -0.60 -2.92
C GLY A 315 -6.72 -1.53 -1.73
N ILE A 316 -6.32 -1.07 -0.53
CA ILE A 316 -6.20 -1.93 0.66
C ILE A 316 -7.55 -2.54 1.04
N GLU A 317 -8.63 -1.76 1.04
CA GLU A 317 -9.96 -2.26 1.34
C GLU A 317 -10.42 -3.36 0.39
N ARG A 318 -10.07 -3.28 -0.89
CA ARG A 318 -10.46 -4.28 -1.89
C ARG A 318 -9.77 -5.61 -1.60
N VAL A 319 -8.48 -5.55 -1.28
CA VAL A 319 -7.71 -6.73 -0.88
C VAL A 319 -8.27 -7.31 0.42
N ILE A 320 -8.55 -6.49 1.43
CA ILE A 320 -9.10 -6.95 2.71
C ILE A 320 -10.48 -7.58 2.57
N ASN A 321 -11.35 -7.04 1.71
CA ASN A 321 -12.64 -7.65 1.42
C ASN A 321 -12.46 -9.06 0.84
N LYS A 322 -11.52 -9.24 -0.11
CA LYS A 322 -11.19 -10.56 -0.65
C LYS A 322 -10.52 -11.49 0.36
N LEU A 323 -9.67 -10.97 1.24
CA LEU A 323 -9.09 -11.74 2.34
C LEU A 323 -10.15 -12.25 3.31
N ARG A 324 -11.20 -11.49 3.59
CA ARG A 324 -12.30 -11.96 4.45
C ARG A 324 -13.06 -13.14 3.83
N GLU A 325 -13.21 -13.13 2.51
CA GLU A 325 -13.85 -14.21 1.75
C GLU A 325 -12.96 -15.48 1.72
N HIS A 326 -11.65 -15.32 1.52
CA HIS A 326 -10.71 -16.43 1.29
C HIS A 326 -10.02 -16.94 2.55
N ARG A 327 -9.93 -16.11 3.59
CA ARG A 327 -9.23 -16.35 4.84
C ARG A 327 -10.07 -15.93 6.06
N PRO A 328 -11.29 -16.47 6.22
CA PRO A 328 -12.15 -16.13 7.36
C PRO A 328 -11.52 -16.52 8.71
N ASP A 329 -10.54 -17.43 8.70
CA ASP A 329 -9.74 -17.84 9.85
C ASP A 329 -8.84 -16.73 10.43
N LEU A 330 -8.55 -15.67 9.66
CA LEU A 330 -7.75 -14.53 10.11
C LEU A 330 -8.50 -13.59 11.06
N GLN A 331 -9.81 -13.76 11.24
CA GLN A 331 -10.57 -12.94 12.19
C GLN A 331 -9.95 -13.10 13.58
N GLY A 332 -9.32 -12.02 14.07
CA GLY A 332 -8.51 -12.04 15.26
C GLY A 332 -9.34 -12.45 16.47
N GLN A 333 -9.06 -13.63 17.03
CA GLN A 333 -9.41 -13.89 18.42
C GLN A 333 -8.48 -13.04 19.27
N GLU A 334 -9.05 -12.21 20.15
CA GLU A 334 -8.28 -11.57 21.21
C GLU A 334 -7.58 -12.68 22.00
N ASN A 335 -6.29 -12.83 21.77
CA ASN A 335 -5.51 -13.87 22.43
C ASN A 335 -4.98 -13.27 23.74
N ILE A 336 -5.81 -13.27 24.77
CA ILE A 336 -5.39 -12.90 26.13
C ILE A 336 -4.68 -14.11 26.74
N ASP A 337 -3.44 -13.94 27.21
CA ASP A 337 -2.72 -15.02 27.86
C ASP A 337 -3.20 -15.18 29.30
N ILE A 338 -3.47 -14.07 29.98
CA ILE A 338 -3.78 -14.03 31.42
C ILE A 338 -4.91 -13.04 31.69
N PHE A 339 -5.87 -13.42 32.53
CA PHE A 339 -6.82 -12.50 33.14
C PHE A 339 -6.53 -12.37 34.64
N VAL A 340 -6.50 -11.17 35.20
CA VAL A 340 -6.35 -10.95 36.65
C VAL A 340 -7.71 -10.68 37.26
N ALA A 341 -8.15 -11.58 38.14
CA ALA A 341 -9.39 -11.49 38.89
C ALA A 341 -9.12 -11.22 40.38
N GLN A 342 -9.96 -10.40 40.99
CA GLN A 342 -9.76 -9.94 42.38
C GLN A 342 -11.06 -9.95 43.18
N LEU A 343 -10.98 -10.19 44.50
CA LEU A 343 -12.09 -10.07 45.44
C LEU A 343 -11.70 -9.19 46.64
N GLY A 344 -12.16 -7.94 46.60
CA GLY A 344 -12.01 -6.97 47.69
C GLY A 344 -10.92 -5.91 47.44
N THR A 345 -10.97 -4.81 48.18
CA THR A 345 -10.16 -3.62 47.87
C THR A 345 -8.65 -3.88 47.98
N GLU A 346 -8.22 -4.68 48.94
CA GLU A 346 -6.83 -5.08 49.14
C GLU A 346 -6.35 -6.00 48.02
N ALA A 347 -7.17 -6.98 47.63
CA ALA A 347 -6.91 -7.87 46.51
C ALA A 347 -6.82 -7.12 45.19
N ARG A 348 -7.63 -6.07 45.01
CA ARG A 348 -7.53 -5.17 43.85
C ARG A 348 -6.19 -4.45 43.80
N LYS A 349 -5.70 -3.93 44.93
CA LYS A 349 -4.39 -3.23 44.98
C LYS A 349 -3.25 -4.18 44.61
N GLU A 350 -3.24 -5.39 45.14
CA GLU A 350 -2.21 -6.39 44.81
C GLU A 350 -2.40 -6.98 43.41
N GLY A 351 -3.64 -7.15 42.95
CA GLY A 351 -3.97 -7.57 41.60
C GLY A 351 -3.51 -6.55 40.56
N PHE A 352 -3.64 -5.25 40.85
CA PHE A 352 -3.10 -4.19 39.99
C PHE A 352 -1.57 -4.25 39.89
N LYS A 353 -0.87 -4.45 41.02
CA LYS A 353 0.60 -4.64 41.00
C LYS A 353 1.01 -5.87 40.19
N LEU A 354 0.28 -6.98 40.34
CA LEU A 354 0.54 -8.19 39.59
C LEU A 354 0.30 -7.98 38.09
N TYR A 355 -0.80 -7.32 37.73
CA TYR A 355 -1.14 -6.97 36.35
C TYR A 355 -0.01 -6.18 35.68
N GLU A 356 0.46 -5.11 36.31
CA GLU A 356 1.59 -4.30 35.79
C GLU A 356 2.87 -5.14 35.65
N LYS A 357 3.15 -6.01 36.63
CA LYS A 357 4.31 -6.88 36.60
C LYS A 357 4.23 -7.94 35.50
N LEU A 358 3.03 -8.45 35.20
CA LEU A 358 2.84 -9.41 34.10
C LEU A 358 2.99 -8.72 32.74
N ILE A 359 2.51 -7.50 32.60
CA ILE A 359 2.72 -6.70 31.38
C ILE A 359 4.20 -6.41 31.17
N SER A 360 4.95 -6.02 32.21
CA SER A 360 6.38 -5.75 32.09
C SER A 360 7.22 -6.98 31.73
N GLU A 361 6.68 -8.17 31.95
CA GLU A 361 7.26 -9.46 31.54
C GLU A 361 6.84 -9.90 30.13
N GLY A 362 6.03 -9.11 29.42
CA GLY A 362 5.63 -9.32 28.03
C GLY A 362 4.36 -10.15 27.83
N PHE A 363 3.58 -10.42 28.88
CA PHE A 363 2.31 -11.13 28.73
C PHE A 363 1.19 -10.23 28.21
N ARG A 364 0.23 -10.82 27.49
CA ARG A 364 -1.04 -10.16 27.17
C ARG A 364 -2.03 -10.39 28.31
N VAL A 365 -2.26 -9.34 29.08
CA VAL A 365 -3.04 -9.42 30.32
C VAL A 365 -4.32 -8.61 30.20
N SER A 366 -5.42 -9.16 30.68
CA SER A 366 -6.68 -8.44 30.85
C SER A 366 -7.15 -8.48 32.31
N GLU A 367 -8.14 -7.66 32.65
CA GLU A 367 -8.53 -7.39 34.04
C GLU A 367 -10.01 -6.96 34.17
N SER A 368 -10.49 -6.82 35.41
CA SER A 368 -11.74 -6.13 35.72
C SER A 368 -11.74 -5.49 37.11
N PHE A 369 -10.85 -4.55 37.37
CA PHE A 369 -10.66 -3.81 38.61
C PHE A 369 -11.87 -2.95 39.00
N SER A 370 -12.75 -2.62 38.06
CA SER A 370 -13.98 -1.83 38.31
C SER A 370 -15.15 -2.64 38.87
N LYS A 371 -15.08 -3.98 38.86
CA LYS A 371 -16.14 -4.87 39.38
C LYS A 371 -15.56 -5.85 40.38
N ASP A 372 -16.26 -6.10 41.48
CA ASP A 372 -15.81 -7.04 42.53
C ASP A 372 -16.37 -8.46 42.40
N GLY A 373 -17.43 -8.66 41.59
CA GLY A 373 -18.06 -9.96 41.45
C GLY A 373 -17.22 -10.94 40.64
N LEU A 374 -16.63 -11.96 41.29
CA LEU A 374 -15.80 -12.98 40.63
C LEU A 374 -16.50 -13.63 39.43
N LYS A 375 -17.80 -13.92 39.52
CA LYS A 375 -18.57 -14.49 38.40
C LYS A 375 -18.50 -13.60 37.15
N ALA A 376 -18.76 -12.30 37.29
CA ALA A 376 -18.72 -11.36 36.18
C ALA A 376 -17.30 -11.17 35.61
N GLN A 377 -16.28 -11.26 36.47
CA GLN A 377 -14.88 -11.22 36.04
C GLN A 377 -14.50 -12.48 35.25
N LEU A 378 -14.95 -13.67 35.68
CA LEU A 378 -14.73 -14.92 34.96
C LEU A 378 -15.51 -14.98 33.64
N GLU A 379 -16.74 -14.47 33.60
CA GLU A 379 -17.51 -14.32 32.35
C GLU A 379 -16.79 -13.38 31.37
N LYS A 380 -16.20 -12.29 31.87
CA LYS A 380 -15.35 -11.40 31.04
C LYS A 380 -14.10 -12.13 30.55
N ALA A 381 -13.41 -12.87 31.43
CA ALA A 381 -12.21 -13.64 31.07
C ALA A 381 -12.50 -14.67 29.96
N ASP A 382 -13.66 -15.34 30.04
CA ASP A 382 -14.13 -16.30 29.04
C ASP A 382 -14.48 -15.62 27.70
N ALA A 383 -15.21 -14.50 27.75
CA ALA A 383 -15.55 -13.71 26.56
C ALA A 383 -14.32 -13.14 25.83
N LEU A 384 -13.24 -12.86 26.56
CA LEU A 384 -11.95 -12.44 26.01
C LEU A 384 -11.01 -13.61 25.70
N HIS A 385 -11.49 -14.85 25.82
CA HIS A 385 -10.74 -16.07 25.55
C HIS A 385 -9.38 -16.14 26.28
N ALA A 386 -9.32 -15.65 27.52
CA ALA A 386 -8.11 -15.71 28.32
C ALA A 386 -7.71 -17.17 28.56
N LYS A 387 -6.43 -17.53 28.36
CA LYS A 387 -5.97 -18.91 28.61
C LYS A 387 -6.01 -19.27 30.10
N PHE A 388 -5.53 -18.36 30.95
CA PHE A 388 -5.51 -18.53 32.40
C PHE A 388 -6.14 -17.33 33.10
N THR A 389 -6.83 -17.58 34.22
CA THR A 389 -7.25 -16.53 35.15
C THR A 389 -6.51 -16.67 36.48
N LEU A 390 -5.87 -15.59 36.93
CA LEU A 390 -5.22 -15.47 38.24
C LEU A 390 -6.19 -14.82 39.21
N ILE A 391 -6.63 -15.56 40.23
CA ILE A 391 -7.64 -15.11 41.19
C ILE A 391 -6.97 -14.80 42.52
N ILE A 392 -7.20 -13.59 43.03
CA ILE A 392 -6.69 -13.11 44.32
C ILE A 392 -7.88 -12.68 45.19
N GLY A 393 -8.08 -13.34 46.32
CA GLY A 393 -8.98 -12.90 47.38
C GLY A 393 -8.24 -12.62 48.69
N GLN A 394 -8.98 -12.33 49.75
CA GLN A 394 -8.40 -12.09 51.08
C GLN A 394 -7.58 -13.28 51.59
N LYS A 395 -8.03 -14.51 51.35
CA LYS A 395 -7.31 -15.71 51.76
C LYS A 395 -5.98 -15.84 51.02
N GLU A 396 -6.01 -15.67 49.71
CA GLU A 396 -4.81 -15.75 48.86
C GLU A 396 -3.77 -14.69 49.26
N LEU A 397 -4.21 -13.49 49.64
CA LEU A 397 -3.32 -12.46 50.18
C LEU A 397 -2.70 -12.85 51.52
N MET A 398 -3.48 -13.38 52.46
CA MET A 398 -2.99 -13.81 53.77
C MET A 398 -1.99 -14.96 53.65
N ASP A 399 -2.26 -15.92 52.77
CA ASP A 399 -1.47 -17.13 52.59
C ASP A 399 -0.27 -16.92 51.63
N ARG A 400 -0.14 -15.72 51.03
CA ARG A 400 0.83 -15.41 49.94
C ARG A 400 0.74 -16.40 48.78
N THR A 401 -0.48 -16.73 48.37
CA THR A 401 -0.77 -17.60 47.24
C THR A 401 -1.61 -16.89 46.18
N ILE A 402 -1.79 -17.52 45.01
CA ILE A 402 -2.69 -17.11 43.92
C ILE A 402 -3.37 -18.38 43.42
N ILE A 403 -4.66 -18.31 43.09
CA ILE A 403 -5.33 -19.38 42.37
C ILE A 403 -5.11 -19.17 40.87
N VAL A 404 -4.54 -20.15 40.19
CA VAL A 404 -4.45 -20.21 38.73
C VAL A 404 -5.57 -21.09 38.23
N ARG A 405 -6.50 -20.51 37.47
CA ARG A 405 -7.57 -21.23 36.78
C ARG A 405 -7.22 -21.37 35.30
N ASP A 406 -7.18 -22.60 34.81
CA ASP A 406 -7.20 -22.87 33.38
C ASP A 406 -8.62 -22.66 32.86
N MET A 407 -8.79 -21.76 31.90
CA MET A 407 -10.11 -21.40 31.38
C MET A 407 -10.67 -22.46 30.41
N SER A 408 -9.82 -23.29 29.82
CA SER A 408 -10.24 -24.39 28.94
C SER A 408 -10.77 -25.59 29.72
N SER A 409 -10.04 -26.02 30.76
CA SER A 409 -10.39 -27.19 31.56
C SER A 409 -11.21 -26.88 32.82
N GLY A 410 -11.19 -25.61 33.27
CA GLY A 410 -11.79 -25.19 34.52
C GLY A 410 -11.00 -25.57 35.78
N ILE A 411 -9.87 -26.28 35.63
CA ILE A 411 -9.02 -26.73 36.73
C ILE A 411 -8.43 -25.52 37.45
N GLN A 412 -8.40 -25.60 38.79
CA GLN A 412 -7.86 -24.56 39.66
C GLN A 412 -6.72 -25.13 40.51
N GLU A 413 -5.62 -24.40 40.56
CA GLU A 413 -4.45 -24.76 41.33
C GLU A 413 -3.97 -23.57 42.16
N ILE A 414 -3.49 -23.85 43.37
CA ILE A 414 -2.95 -22.82 44.26
C ILE A 414 -1.44 -22.78 44.05
N VAL A 415 -0.93 -21.62 43.67
CA VAL A 415 0.48 -21.36 43.41
C VAL A 415 1.01 -20.31 44.39
N ASN A 416 2.26 -20.42 44.80
CA ASN A 416 2.90 -19.39 45.61
C ASN A 416 3.00 -18.08 44.80
N TYR A 417 2.59 -16.96 45.40
CA TYR A 417 2.54 -15.64 44.74
C TYR A 417 3.89 -15.26 44.12
N ASP A 418 5.00 -15.50 44.84
CA ASP A 418 6.33 -15.10 44.40
C ASP A 418 6.86 -15.94 43.22
N LYS A 419 6.21 -17.08 42.92
CA LYS A 419 6.55 -17.99 41.82
C LYS A 419 5.62 -17.88 40.62
N ILE A 420 4.64 -16.98 40.64
CA ILE A 420 3.58 -16.95 39.62
C ILE A 420 4.10 -16.69 38.21
N ILE A 421 5.10 -15.82 38.05
CA ILE A 421 5.63 -15.45 36.75
C ILE A 421 6.38 -16.63 36.09
N PRO A 422 7.37 -17.26 36.75
CA PRO A 422 7.98 -18.49 36.23
C PRO A 422 6.96 -19.59 35.91
N GLU A 423 5.94 -19.76 36.75
CA GLU A 423 4.91 -20.78 36.57
C GLU A 423 4.09 -20.51 35.30
N ILE A 424 3.64 -19.27 35.09
CA ILE A 424 2.87 -18.92 33.90
C ILE A 424 3.73 -18.95 32.63
N LYS A 425 5.01 -18.55 32.68
CA LYS A 425 5.95 -18.74 31.56
C LYS A 425 6.02 -20.21 31.15
N LYS A 426 6.16 -21.12 32.11
CA LYS A 426 6.19 -22.57 31.86
C LYS A 426 4.89 -23.09 31.24
N ARG A 427 3.73 -22.61 31.71
CA ARG A 427 2.42 -23.00 31.18
C ARG A 427 2.14 -22.43 29.80
N LEU A 428 2.71 -21.29 29.44
CA LEU A 428 2.54 -20.67 28.12
C LEU A 428 3.62 -21.05 27.12
N ASP A 429 4.69 -21.76 27.54
CA ASP A 429 5.76 -22.21 26.65
C ASP A 429 5.22 -23.22 25.61
N PRO A 430 5.24 -22.87 24.31
CA PRO A 430 4.75 -23.75 23.25
C PRO A 430 5.55 -25.05 23.11
N ASN A 431 6.77 -25.14 23.67
CA ASN A 431 7.56 -26.38 23.67
C ASN A 431 7.17 -27.34 24.80
N ILE A 432 6.43 -26.85 25.81
CA ILE A 432 6.01 -27.63 26.98
C ILE A 432 4.49 -27.92 26.93
N ASN A 433 3.73 -27.14 26.16
CA ASN A 433 2.28 -27.26 26.09
C ASN A 433 1.81 -27.61 24.66
N THR A 434 1.14 -28.75 24.49
CA THR A 434 0.59 -29.30 23.22
C THR A 434 -0.58 -28.50 22.64
N ILE A 435 -0.57 -27.18 22.75
CA ILE A 435 -1.53 -26.29 22.09
C ILE A 435 -0.76 -25.51 21.03
N LYS A 436 -1.00 -25.86 19.76
CA LYS A 436 -0.44 -25.21 18.57
C LYS A 436 -0.60 -23.69 18.66
N SER A 437 0.48 -22.97 18.94
CA SER A 437 0.51 -21.52 18.91
C SER A 437 0.68 -21.03 17.46
N TYR A 438 -0.39 -20.56 16.83
CA TYR A 438 -0.39 -20.02 15.46
C TYR A 438 0.40 -18.71 15.27
N ARG A 439 1.08 -18.19 16.30
CA ARG A 439 1.72 -16.87 16.26
C ARG A 439 3.26 -16.88 16.28
N LEU A 440 3.89 -18.06 16.24
CA LEU A 440 5.36 -18.19 16.23
C LEU A 440 5.92 -19.11 15.13
N GLU A 441 5.08 -19.61 14.21
CA GLU A 441 5.56 -20.38 13.05
C GLU A 441 5.65 -19.56 11.75
N SER A 442 5.19 -18.30 11.70
CA SER A 442 5.37 -17.43 10.53
C SER A 442 6.68 -16.63 10.53
N ILE A 443 7.55 -16.81 11.53
CA ILE A 443 8.90 -16.21 11.55
C ILE A 443 9.90 -17.25 12.08
N LYS A 444 10.09 -18.32 11.31
CA LYS A 444 11.37 -19.04 11.29
C LYS A 444 11.99 -18.82 9.93
N ILE A 445 12.95 -17.89 9.89
CA ILE A 445 13.99 -17.85 8.86
C ILE A 445 14.62 -19.24 8.86
N GLY A 446 14.58 -19.91 7.72
CA GLY A 446 15.12 -21.25 7.59
C GLY A 446 16.63 -21.25 7.82
N ASP A 447 17.05 -21.70 9.00
CA ASP A 447 18.37 -22.32 9.16
C ASP A 447 18.36 -23.59 8.31
N LYS A 448 18.97 -23.52 7.13
CA LYS A 448 19.36 -24.72 6.38
C LYS A 448 20.40 -25.46 7.21
N LYS A 449 19.98 -26.48 7.95
CA LYS A 449 20.85 -27.60 8.31
C LYS A 449 20.69 -28.70 7.27
N HIS A 450 21.87 -29.16 6.85
CA HIS A 450 22.15 -30.31 6.02
C HIS A 450 21.19 -31.47 6.25
N ASP A 451 20.69 -32.04 5.16
CA ASP A 451 20.37 -33.46 5.10
C ASP A 451 21.12 -34.09 3.93
N GLU A 452 21.78 -35.19 4.27
CA GLU A 452 22.58 -36.05 3.44
C GLU A 452 21.71 -36.71 2.35
N ALA A 453 22.09 -36.54 1.08
CA ALA A 453 21.58 -37.35 -0.01
C ALA A 453 22.63 -38.43 -0.37
N GLN A 454 22.20 -39.69 -0.29
CA GLN A 454 22.93 -40.89 -0.72
C GLN A 454 23.24 -40.87 -2.24
N PRO A 455 24.26 -41.64 -2.70
CA PRO A 455 24.99 -41.35 -3.92
C PRO A 455 24.31 -41.90 -5.18
N ALA A 456 24.36 -41.12 -6.25
CA ALA A 456 23.97 -41.54 -7.59
C ALA A 456 25.12 -42.25 -8.33
N SER A 457 24.81 -43.47 -8.76
CA SER A 457 25.30 -44.26 -9.91
C SER A 457 26.64 -43.93 -10.58
N LEU A 458 27.50 -44.95 -10.53
CA LEU A 458 28.56 -45.36 -11.47
C LEU A 458 28.41 -44.87 -12.92
N LEU A 459 29.41 -44.12 -13.38
CA LEU A 459 29.91 -44.15 -14.76
C LEU A 459 31.45 -44.17 -14.74
N GLU A 460 32.00 -45.02 -15.60
CA GLU A 460 33.41 -45.46 -15.68
C GLU A 460 34.40 -44.38 -16.17
N PRO A 461 35.73 -44.59 -15.98
CA PRO A 461 36.74 -43.54 -16.09
C PRO A 461 37.30 -43.40 -17.51
N VAL A 462 37.70 -42.18 -17.87
CA VAL A 462 38.57 -41.91 -19.01
C VAL A 462 39.90 -41.33 -18.50
N GLU A 463 40.97 -41.84 -19.12
CA GLU A 463 42.34 -41.91 -18.66
C GLU A 463 43.08 -40.57 -18.48
N HIS A 464 44.00 -40.58 -17.52
CA HIS A 464 45.13 -39.67 -17.39
C HIS A 464 46.05 -39.73 -18.62
N GLN A 465 46.64 -38.58 -19.01
CA GLN A 465 48.09 -38.44 -19.23
C GLN A 465 48.53 -36.96 -19.16
N PRO A 466 49.82 -36.68 -18.85
CA PRO A 466 50.19 -35.64 -17.88
C PRO A 466 51.23 -34.61 -18.40
N ARG A 467 51.73 -33.81 -17.45
CA ARG A 467 52.97 -33.01 -17.44
C ARG A 467 52.79 -31.59 -18.02
N HIS A 468 53.45 -30.54 -17.55
CA HIS A 468 54.68 -30.39 -16.79
C HIS A 468 54.59 -29.16 -15.87
N THR A 469 55.29 -29.24 -14.75
CA THR A 469 55.80 -28.14 -13.94
C THR A 469 56.69 -27.22 -14.76
N ASP A 470 56.71 -25.92 -14.45
CA ASP A 470 57.97 -25.21 -14.20
C ASP A 470 57.72 -23.87 -13.48
N ASP A 471 58.52 -23.69 -12.44
CA ASP A 471 58.68 -22.49 -11.65
C ASP A 471 59.17 -21.31 -12.50
N ASN A 472 58.77 -20.08 -12.15
CA ASN A 472 59.77 -19.03 -12.04
C ASN A 472 59.38 -17.89 -11.11
N ILE A 473 60.40 -17.50 -10.36
CA ILE A 473 60.50 -16.58 -9.24
C ILE A 473 60.95 -15.20 -9.75
N ASN A 474 60.51 -14.13 -9.06
CA ASN A 474 61.23 -12.92 -8.62
C ASN A 474 60.59 -11.56 -8.94
N ASN A 475 60.32 -10.82 -7.84
CA ASN A 475 60.80 -9.46 -7.49
C ASN A 475 60.37 -8.25 -8.37
N HIS A 476 60.20 -7.02 -7.88
CA HIS A 476 60.52 -6.32 -6.63
C HIS A 476 59.77 -4.96 -6.63
N GLU A 477 59.63 -4.33 -5.45
CA GLU A 477 59.54 -2.87 -5.19
C GLU A 477 58.22 -2.16 -5.57
N GLY A 478 57.61 -1.27 -4.78
CA GLY A 478 58.01 -0.52 -3.59
C GLY A 478 57.40 0.89 -3.65
N PHE A 479 57.07 1.48 -2.48
CA PHE A 479 56.59 2.86 -2.23
C PHE A 479 55.12 3.18 -2.52
N SER A 480 54.41 4.00 -1.74
CA SER A 480 54.47 4.47 -0.34
C SER A 480 53.25 5.39 -0.14
N ASP A 481 52.75 5.45 1.08
CA ASP A 481 51.70 6.32 1.57
C ASP A 481 51.95 7.82 1.30
N ALA A 482 50.86 8.58 1.12
CA ALA A 482 50.80 10.00 1.40
C ALA A 482 49.37 10.40 1.78
N ASP A 483 49.25 10.85 3.03
CA ASP A 483 48.13 11.53 3.65
C ASP A 483 47.72 12.81 2.92
N TYR A 484 46.43 13.16 2.97
CA TYR A 484 45.98 14.54 2.86
C TYR A 484 44.85 14.77 3.87
N ASP A 485 45.12 15.70 4.79
CA ASP A 485 44.22 16.22 5.80
C ASP A 485 44.25 17.75 5.72
N LEU A 486 43.09 18.36 6.00
CA LEU A 486 42.81 19.77 6.30
C LEU A 486 42.79 20.79 5.13
N GLU A 487 41.66 21.49 4.95
CA GLU A 487 41.42 22.80 5.59
C GLU A 487 39.96 23.26 5.39
N ASP A 488 39.42 23.79 6.49
CA ASP A 488 38.18 24.56 6.59
C ASP A 488 38.36 25.93 5.93
N ASP A 489 37.32 26.45 5.28
CA ASP A 489 37.17 27.89 5.03
C ASP A 489 35.70 28.29 5.24
N GLU A 490 35.50 29.05 6.32
CA GLU A 490 34.31 29.86 6.60
C GLU A 490 34.32 31.09 5.68
N VAL A 491 33.18 31.42 5.08
CA VAL A 491 32.91 32.76 4.52
C VAL A 491 31.51 33.19 4.94
N GLU A 492 31.46 34.16 5.84
CA GLU A 492 30.30 35.00 6.15
C GLU A 492 30.31 36.28 5.29
N ASP A 493 29.12 36.89 5.21
CA ASP A 493 28.77 38.25 4.73
C ASP A 493 28.82 38.46 3.19
N GLU A 494 27.87 39.10 2.50
CA GLU A 494 27.10 40.32 2.80
C GLU A 494 25.72 40.34 2.09
N LEU A 495 24.77 41.03 2.73
CA LEU A 495 23.48 41.50 2.20
C LEU A 495 23.72 42.74 1.33
N ASP A 496 23.06 42.84 0.17
CA ASP A 496 22.76 44.13 -0.45
C ASP A 496 21.37 44.13 -1.07
N ASP A 497 20.56 45.05 -0.55
CA ASP A 497 19.26 45.50 -1.04
C ASP A 497 19.51 46.50 -2.18
N GLU A 498 18.92 46.28 -3.37
CA GLU A 498 18.68 47.38 -4.32
C GLU A 498 17.26 47.32 -4.87
N GLU A 499 16.47 48.30 -4.44
CA GLU A 499 15.23 48.77 -5.04
C GLU A 499 15.53 49.40 -6.41
N GLU A 500 14.81 49.01 -7.46
CA GLU A 500 14.54 49.91 -8.59
C GLU A 500 13.08 49.80 -9.05
N GLU A 501 12.33 50.84 -8.72
CA GLU A 501 11.09 51.24 -9.39
C GLU A 501 11.38 51.66 -10.84
N SER A 502 10.64 51.12 -11.80
CA SER A 502 10.21 51.91 -12.97
C SER A 502 8.90 51.38 -13.54
N GLY A 503 7.95 52.28 -13.72
CA GLY A 503 6.55 51.98 -13.94
C GLY A 503 6.06 51.91 -15.38
N LEU A 504 4.82 51.43 -15.45
CA LEU A 504 3.73 51.79 -16.38
C LEU A 504 3.86 51.41 -17.86
N ALA A 505 3.07 50.41 -18.26
CA ALA A 505 2.02 50.61 -19.26
C ALA A 505 0.91 49.56 -19.09
N GLU A 506 -0.31 50.07 -18.93
CA GLU A 506 -1.59 49.36 -18.88
C GLU A 506 -1.89 48.67 -20.22
N GLU A 507 -2.46 47.47 -20.17
CA GLU A 507 -3.52 47.06 -21.09
C GLU A 507 -4.43 46.05 -20.39
N THR A 508 -5.65 46.52 -20.14
CA THR A 508 -6.77 45.84 -19.50
C THR A 508 -7.49 44.93 -20.50
N GLU A 509 -7.74 43.67 -20.15
CA GLU A 509 -8.95 42.96 -20.61
C GLU A 509 -9.57 42.20 -19.43
N ASP A 510 -10.74 42.72 -19.05
CA ASP A 510 -11.68 42.19 -18.07
C ASP A 510 -12.22 40.81 -18.46
N SER A 511 -12.29 39.88 -17.51
CA SER A 511 -13.49 39.06 -17.34
C SER A 511 -13.52 38.46 -15.93
N ASP A 512 -14.09 39.21 -15.00
CA ASP A 512 -14.44 38.70 -13.68
C ASP A 512 -15.76 37.90 -13.71
N TYR A 513 -15.77 36.91 -12.82
CA TYR A 513 -16.76 35.88 -12.58
C TYR A 513 -18.11 36.42 -12.07
N ASP A 514 -19.19 35.67 -12.35
CA ASP A 514 -20.34 35.63 -11.45
C ASP A 514 -20.94 34.20 -11.42
N TYR A 515 -20.64 33.44 -10.37
CA TYR A 515 -21.36 32.21 -10.01
C TYR A 515 -22.12 32.47 -8.71
N GLN A 516 -23.38 32.86 -8.85
CA GLN A 516 -24.31 33.02 -7.73
C GLN A 516 -24.70 31.66 -7.13
N TYR A 517 -24.40 31.48 -5.84
CA TYR A 517 -25.01 30.44 -5.02
C TYR A 517 -26.46 30.85 -4.68
N SER A 518 -27.43 30.09 -5.18
CA SER A 518 -28.83 30.22 -4.75
C SER A 518 -29.08 29.37 -3.52
N SER A 519 -29.27 30.04 -2.37
CA SER A 519 -29.98 29.50 -1.22
C SER A 519 -31.48 29.55 -1.49
N LYS A 520 -32.18 28.41 -1.48
CA LYS A 520 -33.60 28.35 -1.13
C LYS A 520 -33.92 27.07 -0.36
N ASP A 521 -34.30 27.27 0.89
CA ASP A 521 -35.15 26.39 1.69
C ASP A 521 -36.60 26.38 1.14
N ASP A 522 -37.37 25.42 1.67
CA ASP A 522 -38.84 25.21 1.65
C ASP A 522 -39.43 24.24 0.60
N LEU A 523 -39.44 22.94 0.94
CA LEU A 523 -40.63 22.16 1.38
C LEU A 523 -40.30 20.69 1.67
#